data_AF-A0A2Z6D3D4-F1
#
_entry.id   AF-A0A2Z6D3D4-F1
#
_cell.length_a   1.000
_cell.length_b   1.000
_cell.length_c   1.000
_cell.angle_alpha   90.00
_cell.angle_beta   90.00
_cell.angle_gamma   90.00
#
_symmetry.space_group_name_H-M   'P 1'
#
loop_
_entity.id
_entity.type
_entity.pdbx_description
1 polymer ?
#
loop_
_entity_poly.entity_id
_entity_poly.type
_entity_poly.pdbx_seq_one_letter_code
_entity_poly.pdbx_strand_id
1 'polypeptide(L)'
;MGSCIPNESIIQLQTQLRIASCELVTRLGWLVEQKSATAEQLITDMLAQRIEELTEIFTDQRKRKGGERTDRIAVTWATVLARREHGDSLAAIAQDLEMKPETVKTYVKLARKALKGLLEGAIEN
;
A
#
# COMPACT_ATOMS: atom_id res chain seq x y z
N MET A 1 -9.59 -64.26 -25.47
CA MET A 1 -9.22 -62.83 -25.59
C MET A 1 -9.39 -62.21 -24.21
N GLY A 2 -8.32 -61.93 -23.49
CA GLY A 2 -8.38 -61.35 -22.15
C GLY A 2 -7.01 -60.79 -21.78
N SER A 3 -6.76 -59.53 -22.12
CA SER A 3 -5.50 -58.85 -21.82
C SER A 3 -5.50 -58.43 -20.35
N CYS A 4 -4.78 -59.17 -19.51
CA CYS A 4 -4.52 -58.79 -18.13
C CYS A 4 -3.51 -57.63 -18.13
N ILE A 5 -3.99 -56.40 -17.94
CA ILE A 5 -3.09 -55.26 -17.74
C ILE A 5 -2.36 -55.46 -16.41
N PRO A 6 -1.01 -55.44 -16.37
CA PRO A 6 -0.25 -55.71 -15.15
C PRO A 6 -0.42 -54.56 -14.14
N ASN A 7 -0.69 -54.93 -12.89
CA ASN A 7 -0.95 -54.04 -11.75
C ASN A 7 0.18 -53.00 -11.52
N GLU A 8 1.42 -53.30 -11.92
CA GLU A 8 2.54 -52.36 -11.87
C GLU A 8 2.34 -51.10 -12.73
N SER A 9 1.66 -51.23 -13.88
CA SER A 9 1.39 -50.07 -14.74
C SER A 9 0.40 -49.10 -14.11
N ILE A 10 -0.55 -49.61 -13.30
CA ILE A 10 -1.53 -48.79 -12.58
C ILE A 10 -0.85 -48.03 -11.44
N ILE A 11 0.05 -48.69 -10.70
CA ILE A 11 0.80 -48.07 -9.59
C ILE A 11 1.78 -46.99 -10.10
N GLN A 12 2.44 -47.23 -11.23
CA GLN A 12 3.31 -46.23 -11.87
C GLN A 12 2.52 -44.99 -12.30
N LEU A 13 1.36 -45.16 -12.95
CA LEU A 13 0.52 -44.05 -13.38
C LEU A 13 -0.06 -43.25 -12.20
N GLN A 14 -0.46 -43.92 -11.11
CA GLN A 14 -0.93 -43.26 -9.89
C GLN A 14 0.18 -42.48 -9.19
N THR A 15 1.42 -42.98 -9.22
CA THR A 15 2.58 -42.31 -8.62
C THR A 15 2.97 -41.07 -9.44
N GLN A 16 3.01 -41.17 -10.76
CA GLN A 16 3.28 -40.04 -11.67
C GLN A 16 2.22 -38.93 -11.54
N LEU A 17 0.94 -39.29 -11.46
CA LEU A 17 -0.14 -38.32 -11.26
C LEU A 17 -0.02 -37.57 -9.92
N ARG A 18 0.48 -38.24 -8.88
CA ARG A 18 0.67 -37.66 -7.55
C ARG A 18 1.86 -36.69 -7.50
N ILE A 19 2.97 -37.03 -8.17
CA ILE A 19 4.14 -36.17 -8.31
C ILE A 19 3.79 -34.91 -9.13
N ALA A 20 3.15 -35.10 -10.29
CA ALA A 20 2.73 -33.99 -11.14
C ALA A 20 1.75 -33.04 -10.43
N SER A 21 0.83 -33.58 -9.62
CA SER A 21 -0.07 -32.75 -8.80
C SER A 21 0.68 -31.94 -7.73
N CYS A 22 1.73 -32.52 -7.14
CA CYS A 22 2.52 -31.83 -6.12
C CYS A 22 3.36 -30.68 -6.71
N GLU A 23 3.99 -30.92 -7.87
CA GLU A 23 4.75 -29.87 -8.58
C GLU A 23 3.86 -28.71 -9.06
N LEU A 24 2.64 -29.02 -9.50
CA LEU A 24 1.68 -28.02 -9.95
C LEU A 24 1.17 -27.15 -8.79
N VAL A 25 0.95 -27.74 -7.61
CA VAL A 25 0.61 -27.01 -6.38
C VAL A 25 1.72 -26.06 -5.97
N THR A 26 2.98 -26.49 -6.02
CA THR A 26 4.12 -25.61 -5.72
C THR A 26 4.19 -24.46 -6.71
N ARG A 27 4.22 -24.71 -8.02
CA ARG A 27 4.35 -23.63 -9.01
C ARG A 27 3.20 -22.61 -8.98
N LEU A 28 1.96 -23.07 -8.76
CA LEU A 28 0.81 -22.17 -8.63
C LEU A 28 0.87 -21.35 -7.34
N GLY A 29 1.32 -21.93 -6.22
CA GLY A 29 1.52 -21.20 -4.96
C GLY A 29 2.47 -20.03 -5.11
N TRP A 30 3.62 -20.24 -5.77
CA TRP A 30 4.60 -19.19 -6.04
C TRP A 30 4.08 -18.08 -6.95
N LEU A 31 3.31 -18.42 -7.99
CA LEU A 31 2.75 -17.41 -8.90
C LEU A 31 1.71 -16.52 -8.21
N VAL A 32 0.90 -17.09 -7.30
CA VAL A 32 -0.05 -16.32 -6.49
C VAL A 32 0.70 -15.37 -5.54
N GLU A 33 1.75 -15.87 -4.88
CA GLU A 33 2.57 -15.08 -3.96
C GLU A 33 3.34 -13.95 -4.68
N GLN A 34 3.87 -14.19 -5.87
CA GLN A 34 4.52 -13.14 -6.67
C GLN A 34 3.53 -12.08 -7.15
N LYS A 35 2.31 -12.48 -7.52
CA LYS A 35 1.27 -11.54 -7.94
C LYS A 35 0.80 -10.68 -6.76
N SER A 36 0.65 -11.26 -5.57
CA SER A 36 0.30 -10.49 -4.36
C SER A 36 1.43 -9.53 -3.97
N ALA A 37 2.69 -9.98 -3.98
CA ALA A 37 3.84 -9.12 -3.68
C ALA A 37 3.94 -7.93 -4.65
N THR A 38 3.74 -8.17 -5.95
CA THR A 38 3.76 -7.09 -6.96
C THR A 38 2.63 -6.08 -6.73
N ALA A 39 1.43 -6.55 -6.37
CA ALA A 39 0.29 -5.68 -6.08
C ALA A 39 0.52 -4.83 -4.82
N GLU A 40 1.11 -5.41 -3.77
CA GLU A 40 1.50 -4.68 -2.55
C GLU A 40 2.58 -3.63 -2.82
N GLN A 41 3.55 -3.94 -3.68
CA GLN A 41 4.57 -3.00 -4.13
C GLN A 41 3.95 -1.78 -4.81
N LEU A 42 3.05 -2.01 -5.78
CA LEU A 42 2.37 -0.93 -6.51
C LEU A 42 1.56 -0.02 -5.58
N ILE A 43 0.86 -0.59 -4.60
CA ILE A 43 0.14 0.17 -3.58
C ILE A 43 1.09 1.06 -2.78
N THR A 44 2.22 0.51 -2.36
CA THR A 44 3.24 1.22 -1.60
C THR A 44 3.85 2.37 -2.40
N ASP A 45 4.15 2.13 -3.68
CA ASP A 45 4.71 3.13 -4.59
C ASP A 45 3.72 4.28 -4.85
N MET A 46 2.44 3.95 -5.09
CA MET A 46 1.39 4.96 -5.24
C MET A 46 1.23 5.82 -3.98
N LEU A 47 1.30 5.20 -2.80
CA LEU A 47 1.24 5.90 -1.54
C LEU A 47 2.46 6.82 -1.34
N ALA A 48 3.66 6.34 -1.66
CA ALA A 48 4.88 7.13 -1.58
C ALA A 48 4.84 8.36 -2.49
N GLN A 49 4.42 8.17 -3.76
CA GLN A 49 4.24 9.26 -4.70
C GLN A 49 3.23 10.29 -4.19
N ARG A 50 2.10 9.83 -3.63
CA ARG A 50 1.08 10.73 -3.08
C ARG A 50 1.59 11.54 -1.89
N ILE A 51 2.43 10.95 -1.04
CA ILE A 51 3.08 11.65 0.07
C ILE A 51 4.01 12.73 -0.45
N GLU A 52 4.81 12.44 -1.48
CA GLU A 52 5.74 13.39 -2.08
C GLU A 52 4.99 14.60 -2.66
N GLU A 53 3.96 14.37 -3.47
CA GLU A 53 3.11 15.43 -4.05
C GLU A 53 2.52 16.34 -2.96
N LEU A 54 1.93 15.75 -1.92
CA LEU A 54 1.33 16.51 -0.81
C LEU A 54 2.40 17.27 -0.01
N THR A 55 3.58 16.68 0.15
CA THR A 55 4.70 17.32 0.85
C THR A 55 5.16 18.55 0.09
N GLU A 56 5.31 18.47 -1.23
CA GLU A 56 5.67 19.60 -2.07
C GLU A 56 4.62 20.71 -1.95
N ILE A 57 3.34 20.38 -2.07
CA ILE A 57 2.24 21.33 -1.91
C ILE A 57 2.29 22.05 -0.55
N PHE A 58 2.43 21.30 0.54
CA PHE A 58 2.47 21.89 1.88
C PHE A 58 3.74 22.69 2.14
N THR A 59 4.87 22.25 1.60
CA THR A 59 6.15 22.95 1.71
C THR A 59 6.09 24.26 0.95
N ASP A 60 5.58 24.26 -0.29
CA ASP A 60 5.41 25.45 -1.11
C ASP A 60 4.51 26.51 -0.48
N GLN A 61 3.37 26.08 0.08
CA GLN A 61 2.50 26.97 0.86
C GLN A 61 3.24 27.63 2.04
N ARG A 62 4.23 26.94 2.59
CA ARG A 62 4.96 27.37 3.78
C ARG A 62 6.36 27.92 3.49
N LYS A 63 6.85 27.88 2.24
CA LYS A 63 8.15 28.46 1.82
C LYS A 63 8.28 29.93 2.21
N ARG A 64 7.16 30.67 2.29
CA ARG A 64 7.13 32.05 2.81
C ARG A 64 7.45 32.18 4.31
N LYS A 65 7.49 31.08 5.07
CA LYS A 65 7.68 31.06 6.54
C LYS A 65 8.95 30.35 7.02
N GLY A 66 9.70 29.69 6.13
CA GLY A 66 11.10 29.23 6.30
C GLY A 66 11.44 28.35 7.52
N GLY A 67 12.03 27.16 7.30
CA GLY A 67 12.83 26.44 8.30
C GLY A 67 12.53 24.95 8.44
N GLU A 68 13.50 24.19 8.96
CA GLU A 68 13.48 22.72 9.11
C GLU A 68 12.21 22.18 9.82
N ARG A 69 11.74 22.90 10.84
CA ARG A 69 10.52 22.53 11.58
C ARG A 69 9.28 22.53 10.68
N THR A 70 9.25 23.44 9.72
CA THR A 70 8.13 23.62 8.79
C THR A 70 8.05 22.44 7.82
N ASP A 71 9.18 21.98 7.33
CA ASP A 71 9.30 20.84 6.41
C ASP A 71 8.88 19.54 7.11
N ARG A 72 9.33 19.32 8.35
CA ARG A 72 8.90 18.15 9.15
C ARG A 72 7.39 18.11 9.37
N ILE A 73 6.76 19.27 9.59
CA ILE A 73 5.31 19.37 9.73
C ILE A 73 4.61 19.11 8.40
N ALA A 74 5.15 19.61 7.28
CA ALA A 74 4.61 19.36 5.94
C ALA A 74 4.62 17.86 5.61
N VAL A 75 5.74 17.19 5.87
CA VAL A 75 5.88 15.72 5.73
C VAL A 75 4.86 14.99 6.61
N THR A 76 4.74 15.36 7.89
CA THR A 76 3.79 14.69 8.80
C THR A 76 2.34 14.86 8.33
N TRP A 77 1.97 16.05 7.85
CA TRP A 77 0.63 16.30 7.30
C TRP A 77 0.37 15.51 6.03
N ALA A 78 1.35 15.44 5.12
CA ALA A 78 1.29 14.67 3.89
C ALA A 78 1.12 13.18 4.17
N THR A 79 1.96 12.60 5.05
CA THR A 79 1.89 11.19 5.43
C THR A 79 0.54 10.82 6.03
N VAL A 80 0.05 11.62 6.98
CA VAL A 80 -1.25 11.37 7.63
C VAL A 80 -2.42 11.51 6.64
N LEU A 81 -2.38 12.48 5.72
CA LEU A 81 -3.44 12.68 4.74
C LEU A 81 -3.44 11.58 3.67
N ALA A 82 -2.28 11.24 3.10
CA ALA A 82 -2.13 10.21 2.07
C ALA A 82 -2.61 8.84 2.58
N ARG A 83 -2.20 8.45 3.79
CA ARG A 83 -2.66 7.21 4.44
C ARG A 83 -4.17 7.20 4.65
N ARG A 84 -4.77 8.35 4.99
CA ARG A 84 -6.24 8.47 5.12
C ARG A 84 -6.97 8.42 3.79
N GLU A 85 -6.36 8.90 2.70
CA GLU A 85 -6.90 8.73 1.34
C GLU A 85 -6.81 7.26 0.90
N HIS A 86 -5.79 6.54 1.35
CA HIS A 86 -5.60 5.10 1.07
C HIS A 86 -6.50 4.16 1.92
N GLY A 87 -7.21 4.70 2.91
CA GLY A 87 -8.19 3.95 3.71
C GLY A 87 -7.71 3.52 5.10
N ASP A 88 -6.49 3.89 5.52
CA ASP A 88 -5.97 3.53 6.85
C ASP A 88 -6.84 4.13 7.97
N SER A 89 -7.01 3.37 9.05
CA SER A 89 -7.73 3.84 10.24
C SER A 89 -6.91 4.91 11.00
N LEU A 90 -7.59 5.82 11.71
CA LEU A 90 -6.90 6.82 12.54
C LEU A 90 -6.06 6.16 13.64
N ALA A 91 -6.51 5.01 14.15
CA ALA A 91 -5.80 4.26 15.19
C ALA A 91 -4.51 3.62 14.65
N ALA A 92 -4.54 3.05 13.44
CA ALA A 92 -3.36 2.48 12.79
C ALA A 92 -2.28 3.55 12.55
N ILE A 93 -2.68 4.70 11.99
CA ILE A 93 -1.76 5.83 11.77
C ILE A 93 -1.20 6.36 13.10
N ALA A 94 -2.04 6.41 14.14
CA ALA A 94 -1.62 6.86 15.47
C ALA A 94 -0.59 5.91 16.10
N GLN A 95 -0.77 4.60 15.91
CA GLN A 95 0.17 3.58 16.36
C GLN A 95 1.51 3.71 15.63
N ASP A 96 1.50 3.82 14.30
CA ASP A 96 2.72 3.91 13.50
C ASP A 96 3.54 5.18 13.77
N LEU A 97 2.85 6.30 14.04
CA LEU A 97 3.49 7.57 14.36
C LEU A 97 3.78 7.75 15.86
N GLU A 98 3.44 6.75 16.69
CA GLU A 98 3.54 6.81 18.15
C GLU A 98 2.85 8.04 18.78
N MET A 99 1.70 8.42 18.23
CA MET A 99 0.93 9.59 18.66
C MET A 99 -0.47 9.22 19.14
N LYS A 100 -1.14 10.17 19.79
CA LYS A 100 -2.55 10.03 20.13
C LYS A 100 -3.46 10.13 18.89
N PRO A 101 -4.54 9.34 18.80
CA PRO A 101 -5.46 9.37 17.65
C PRO A 101 -6.15 10.73 17.47
N GLU A 102 -6.35 11.49 18.56
CA GLU A 102 -6.89 12.86 18.50
C GLU A 102 -5.93 13.81 17.78
N THR A 103 -4.62 13.63 17.97
CA THR A 103 -3.58 14.42 17.28
C THR A 103 -3.60 14.12 15.78
N VAL A 104 -3.69 12.84 15.41
CA VAL A 104 -3.80 12.42 14.00
C VAL A 104 -5.03 13.04 13.36
N LYS A 105 -6.20 12.97 14.02
CA LYS A 105 -7.44 13.59 13.54
C LYS A 105 -7.26 15.10 13.32
N THR A 106 -6.54 15.77 14.22
CA THR A 106 -6.23 17.19 14.12
C THR A 106 -5.35 17.47 12.90
N TYR A 107 -4.32 16.67 12.66
CA TYR A 107 -3.44 16.83 11.50
C TYR A 107 -4.18 16.60 10.19
N VAL A 108 -5.05 15.59 10.10
CA VAL A 108 -5.93 15.40 8.92
C VAL A 108 -6.78 16.65 8.66
N LYS A 109 -7.40 17.20 9.71
CA LYS A 109 -8.25 18.40 9.60
C LYS A 109 -7.45 19.60 9.08
N LEU A 110 -6.24 19.81 9.62
CA LEU A 110 -5.37 20.92 9.22
C LEU A 110 -4.84 20.74 7.78
N ALA A 111 -4.44 19.53 7.41
CA ALA A 111 -4.00 19.20 6.06
C ALA A 111 -5.11 19.46 5.01
N ARG A 112 -6.34 19.01 5.30
CA ARG A 112 -7.51 19.30 4.45
C ARG A 112 -7.81 20.78 4.34
N LYS A 113 -7.70 21.53 5.44
CA LYS A 113 -7.92 22.98 5.43
C LYS A 113 -6.86 23.69 4.57
N ALA A 114 -5.61 23.26 4.65
CA ALA A 114 -4.53 23.81 3.83
C ALA A 114 -4.75 23.53 2.33
N LEU A 115 -5.19 22.32 1.97
CA LEU A 115 -5.60 22.01 0.59
C LEU A 115 -6.77 22.86 0.11
N LYS A 116 -7.79 23.05 0.96
CA LYS A 116 -8.96 23.88 0.63
C LYS A 116 -8.59 25.35 0.42
N GLY A 117 -7.72 25.89 1.27
CA GLY A 117 -7.24 27.26 1.14
C GLY A 117 -6.45 27.49 -0.16
N LEU A 118 -5.73 26.48 -0.66
CA LEU A 118 -5.07 26.53 -1.96
C LEU A 118 -6.08 26.59 -3.11
N LEU A 119 -7.14 25.77 -3.05
CA LEU A 119 -8.19 25.76 -4.07
C LEU A 119 -9.01 27.05 -4.07
N GLU A 120 -9.30 27.62 -2.89
CA GLU A 120 -10.03 28.89 -2.77
C GLU A 120 -9.20 30.07 -3.32
N GLY A 121 -7.87 30.10 -3.08
CA GLY A 121 -6.98 31.11 -3.65
C GLY A 121 -6.75 31.01 -5.17
N ALA A 122 -7.14 29.89 -5.79
CA ALA A 122 -7.07 29.69 -7.24
C ALA A 122 -8.35 30.16 -7.98
N ILE A 123 -9.44 30.43 -7.26
CA ILE A 123 -10.73 30.87 -7.85
C ILE A 123 -10.85 32.41 -7.84
N GLU A 124 -10.06 33.11 -7.01
CA GLU A 124 -10.03 34.58 -6.94
C GLU A 124 -9.00 35.25 -7.88
N ASN A 125 -8.32 34.49 -8.75
CA ASN A 125 -7.41 35.04 -9.78
C ASN A 125 -7.93 34.81 -11.20
#